data_AF-A0A6N7Q0M3-F1
#
_entry.id   AF-A0A6N7Q0M3-F1
#
_cell.length_a   1.000
_cell.length_b   1.000
_cell.length_c   1.000
_cell.angle_alpha   90.00
_cell.angle_beta   90.00
_cell.angle_gamma   90.00
#
_symmetry.space_group_name_H-M   'P 1'
#
loop_
_entity.id
_entity.type
_entity.pdbx_description
1 polymer ?
#
loop_
_entity_poly.entity_id
_entity_poly.type
_entity_poly.pdbx_seq_one_letter_code
_entity_poly.pdbx_strand_id
1 'polypeptide(L)'
;MVAAWAIAIAYLLAARGVRNFFPLSVFDMYQGRSPDVASRVLVVIDASGEAAEITAFDAFSCAPAWPKLDDVRHCAHHDQGRVEYVARDLQVHFDAHVTSDASGMEGARLVWRTWKLEDRPGPPAIDDCEIAVCRVRRRAP
;
A
#
# COMPACT_ATOMS: atom_id res chain seq x y z
N MET A 1 -14.96 29.73 -13.72
CA MET A 1 -13.80 29.55 -12.81
C MET A 1 -14.01 28.44 -11.79
N VAL A 2 -15.15 28.39 -11.07
CA VAL A 2 -15.45 27.35 -10.06
C VAL A 2 -15.48 25.92 -10.63
N ALA A 3 -16.02 25.74 -11.84
CA ALA A 3 -16.08 24.42 -12.49
C ALA A 3 -14.70 23.82 -12.82
N ALA A 4 -13.72 24.64 -13.20
CA ALA A 4 -12.36 24.17 -13.48
C ALA A 4 -11.64 23.67 -12.22
N TRP A 5 -11.86 24.35 -11.09
CA TRP A 5 -11.35 23.91 -9.79
C TRP A 5 -12.03 22.63 -9.30
N ALA A 6 -13.34 22.49 -9.49
CA ALA A 6 -14.05 21.25 -9.15
C ALA A 6 -13.54 20.05 -9.97
N ILE A 7 -13.31 20.25 -11.27
CA ILE A 7 -12.73 19.22 -12.14
C ILE A 7 -11.29 18.90 -11.71
N ALA A 8 -10.47 19.90 -11.42
CA ALA A 8 -9.09 19.68 -10.97
C ALA A 8 -9.03 18.94 -9.62
N ILE A 9 -9.90 19.30 -8.66
CA ILE A 9 -9.99 18.62 -7.36
C ILE A 9 -10.48 17.18 -7.54
N ALA A 10 -11.52 16.97 -8.36
CA ALA A 10 -11.99 15.62 -8.68
C ALA A 10 -10.91 14.79 -9.36
N TYR A 11 -10.13 15.38 -10.27
CA TYR A 11 -9.02 14.72 -10.95
C TYR A 11 -7.87 14.42 -10.00
N LEU A 12 -7.57 15.30 -9.04
CA LEU A 12 -6.55 15.06 -8.02
C LEU A 12 -6.96 13.97 -7.04
N LEU A 13 -8.22 13.96 -6.60
CA LEU A 13 -8.78 12.89 -5.75
C LEU A 13 -8.81 11.56 -6.50
N ALA A 14 -9.23 11.58 -7.76
CA ALA A 14 -9.21 10.43 -8.65
C ALA A 14 -7.78 9.95 -8.92
N ALA A 15 -6.81 10.83 -9.18
CA ALA A 15 -5.42 10.45 -9.43
C ALA A 15 -4.75 9.85 -8.18
N ARG A 16 -5.09 10.35 -6.99
CA ARG A 16 -4.63 9.78 -5.71
C ARG A 16 -5.24 8.41 -5.44
N GLY A 17 -6.53 8.23 -5.78
CA GLY A 17 -7.20 6.93 -5.74
C GLY A 17 -6.64 5.95 -6.78
N VAL A 18 -6.50 6.39 -8.02
CA VAL A 18 -6.06 5.58 -9.16
C VAL A 18 -4.61 5.12 -8.99
N ARG A 19 -3.70 5.92 -8.41
CA ARG A 19 -2.36 5.43 -8.04
C ARG A 19 -2.39 4.24 -7.07
N ASN A 20 -3.37 4.20 -6.17
CA ASN A 20 -3.58 3.04 -5.28
C ASN A 20 -4.32 1.87 -5.97
N PHE A 21 -5.11 2.14 -7.02
CA PHE A 21 -5.84 1.13 -7.82
C PHE A 21 -5.12 0.67 -9.10
N PHE A 22 -3.93 1.22 -9.38
CA PHE A 22 -3.16 0.90 -10.58
C PHE A 22 -2.73 -0.57 -10.74
N PRO A 23 -2.80 -1.49 -9.74
CA PRO A 23 -2.64 -2.90 -10.03
C PRO A 23 -3.90 -3.57 -10.58
N LEU A 24 -5.02 -2.88 -10.84
CA LEU A 24 -6.20 -3.52 -11.45
C LEU A 24 -6.26 -3.37 -12.97
N SER A 25 -5.82 -2.24 -13.53
CA SER A 25 -6.00 -1.97 -14.97
C SER A 25 -5.02 -2.72 -15.89
N VAL A 26 -3.91 -3.25 -15.36
CA VAL A 26 -2.88 -3.91 -16.18
C VAL A 26 -3.09 -5.44 -16.25
N PHE A 27 -3.82 -6.04 -15.31
CA PHE A 27 -3.97 -7.50 -15.22
C PHE A 27 -5.09 -8.06 -16.08
N ASP A 28 -6.09 -7.24 -16.41
CA ASP A 28 -7.17 -7.63 -17.34
C ASP A 28 -6.60 -8.02 -18.72
N MET A 29 -5.48 -7.40 -19.11
CA MET A 29 -4.84 -7.65 -20.41
C MET A 29 -4.04 -8.97 -20.47
N TYR A 30 -3.67 -9.56 -19.33
CA TYR A 30 -2.83 -10.77 -19.29
C TYR A 30 -3.52 -12.02 -18.73
N GLN A 31 -4.67 -11.89 -18.05
CA GLN A 31 -5.30 -13.02 -17.35
C GLN A 31 -6.70 -13.42 -17.88
N GLY A 32 -7.28 -12.68 -18.83
CA GLY A 32 -8.60 -13.02 -19.41
C GLY A 32 -9.77 -13.00 -18.41
N ARG A 33 -9.50 -12.60 -17.16
CA ARG A 33 -10.42 -12.24 -16.09
C ARG A 33 -9.76 -11.15 -15.27
N SER A 34 -10.51 -10.09 -14.98
CA SER A 34 -10.14 -9.12 -13.95
C SER A 34 -10.14 -9.87 -12.61
N PRO A 35 -9.04 -9.84 -11.84
CA PRO A 35 -9.04 -10.48 -10.54
C PRO A 35 -9.98 -9.71 -9.60
N ASP A 36 -10.95 -10.42 -9.00
CA ASP A 36 -11.88 -9.85 -8.00
C ASP A 36 -11.15 -9.46 -6.71
N VAL A 37 -9.85 -9.74 -6.61
CA VAL A 37 -9.00 -9.47 -5.46
C VAL A 37 -7.66 -8.89 -5.92
N ALA A 38 -7.30 -7.70 -5.41
CA ALA A 38 -5.98 -7.12 -5.53
C ALA A 38 -5.36 -6.94 -4.15
N SER A 39 -4.04 -7.04 -4.03
CA SER A 39 -3.39 -6.80 -2.73
C SER A 39 -2.01 -6.15 -2.86
N ARG A 40 -1.62 -5.37 -1.83
CA ARG A 40 -0.35 -4.64 -1.80
C ARG A 40 0.09 -4.30 -0.38
N VAL A 41 1.40 -4.16 -0.17
CA VAL A 41 1.94 -3.66 1.10
C VAL A 41 1.83 -2.13 1.15
N LEU A 42 1.24 -1.62 2.23
CA LEU A 42 1.09 -0.20 2.52
C LEU A 42 1.61 0.13 3.92
N VAL A 43 1.93 1.40 4.12
CA VAL A 43 2.23 1.99 5.42
C VAL A 43 1.01 2.81 5.83
N VAL A 44 0.41 2.47 6.96
CA VAL A 44 -0.69 3.22 7.57
C VAL A 44 -0.14 4.03 8.72
N ILE A 45 -0.27 5.35 8.65
CA ILE A 45 0.24 6.24 9.68
C ILE A 45 -0.75 6.31 10.84
N ASP A 46 -0.31 5.94 12.04
CA ASP A 46 -1.22 5.69 13.16
C ASP A 46 -1.93 6.95 13.64
N ALA A 47 -1.27 8.12 13.56
CA ALA A 47 -1.84 9.37 14.01
C ALA A 47 -2.86 9.99 13.04
N SER A 48 -2.79 9.68 11.74
CA SER A 48 -3.67 10.26 10.71
C SER A 48 -4.62 9.25 10.06
N GLY A 49 -4.38 7.95 10.24
CA GLY A 49 -5.07 6.89 9.50
C GLY A 49 -4.80 6.89 8.00
N GLU A 50 -3.92 7.78 7.51
CA GLU A 50 -3.58 7.86 6.09
C GLU A 50 -2.71 6.67 5.69
N ALA A 51 -3.10 5.98 4.63
CA ALA A 51 -2.31 4.92 4.03
C ALA A 51 -1.51 5.47 2.84
N ALA A 52 -0.22 5.17 2.81
CA ALA A 52 0.68 5.50 1.72
C ALA A 52 1.51 4.28 1.31
N GLU A 53 2.00 4.26 0.07
CA GLU A 53 2.93 3.22 -0.37
C GLU A 53 4.26 3.32 0.39
N ILE A 54 4.92 2.17 0.61
CA ILE A 54 6.27 2.09 1.21
C ILE A 54 7.23 3.10 0.54
N THR A 55 7.15 3.27 -0.78
CA THR A 55 8.04 4.15 -1.55
C THR A 55 7.90 5.65 -1.26
N ALA A 56 6.88 6.04 -0.48
CA ALA A 56 6.68 7.41 -0.02
C ALA A 56 7.52 7.77 1.22
N PHE A 57 8.30 6.84 1.75
CA PHE A 57 9.07 7.00 2.99
C PHE A 57 10.57 6.78 2.73
N ASP A 58 11.40 7.52 3.46
CA ASP A 58 12.86 7.49 3.35
C ASP A 58 13.53 6.79 4.53
N ALA A 59 12.77 6.38 5.55
CA ALA A 59 13.30 5.59 6.65
C ALA A 59 12.23 4.78 7.36
N PHE A 60 12.62 3.60 7.84
CA PHE A 60 11.79 2.68 8.60
C PHE A 60 12.53 2.19 9.84
N SER A 61 11.85 2.15 10.97
CA SER A 61 12.38 1.55 12.20
C SER A 61 11.30 0.69 12.84
N CYS A 62 11.40 -0.63 12.65
CA CYS A 62 10.43 -1.60 13.15
C CYS A 62 11.04 -2.42 14.29
N ALA A 63 10.26 -2.69 15.34
CA ALA A 63 10.67 -3.49 16.49
C ALA A 63 9.67 -4.64 16.72
N PRO A 64 10.10 -5.83 17.18
CA PRO A 64 11.45 -6.21 17.63
C PRO A 64 12.38 -6.79 16.54
N ALA A 65 11.87 -7.11 15.35
CA ALA A 65 12.66 -7.56 14.21
C ALA A 65 12.13 -6.92 12.92
N TRP A 66 13.02 -6.67 11.96
CA TRP A 66 12.62 -6.14 10.65
C TRP A 66 11.83 -7.21 9.89
N PRO A 67 10.57 -6.93 9.51
CA PRO A 67 9.75 -7.92 8.84
C PRO A 67 10.31 -8.23 7.45
N LYS A 68 10.32 -9.52 7.11
CA LYS A 68 10.46 -9.96 5.72
C LYS A 68 9.08 -9.93 5.09
N LEU A 69 8.84 -8.98 4.20
CA LEU A 69 7.60 -8.83 3.44
C LEU A 69 7.27 -10.09 2.62
N ASP A 70 8.29 -10.86 2.23
CA ASP A 70 8.09 -12.14 1.56
C ASP A 70 7.52 -13.25 2.47
N ASP A 71 7.78 -13.18 3.79
CA ASP A 71 7.34 -14.16 4.78
C ASP A 71 5.90 -13.91 5.28
N VAL A 72 5.25 -12.85 4.82
CA VAL A 72 3.88 -12.46 5.21
C VAL A 72 2.81 -13.24 4.43
N ARG A 73 3.06 -14.52 4.16
CA ARG A 73 2.11 -15.42 3.45
C ARG A 73 0.79 -15.55 4.20
N HIS A 74 0.80 -15.40 5.53
CA HIS A 74 -0.40 -15.48 6.36
C HIS A 74 -1.40 -14.35 6.07
N CYS A 75 -0.97 -13.23 5.50
CA CYS A 75 -1.86 -12.13 5.11
C CYS A 75 -2.44 -12.27 3.70
N ALA A 76 -1.86 -13.14 2.84
CA ALA A 76 -2.37 -13.38 1.51
C ALA A 76 -3.47 -14.46 1.56
N HIS A 77 -4.73 -14.06 1.42
CA HIS A 77 -5.82 -15.04 1.32
C HIS A 77 -5.64 -15.93 0.07
N HIS A 78 -5.34 -17.21 0.27
CA HIS A 78 -5.23 -18.23 -0.78
C HIS A 78 -4.26 -17.86 -1.94
N ASP A 79 -3.19 -17.12 -1.66
CA ASP A 79 -2.25 -16.57 -2.66
C ASP A 79 -2.89 -15.67 -3.74
N GLN A 80 -4.16 -15.29 -3.57
CA GLN A 80 -4.87 -14.43 -4.52
C GLN A 80 -4.41 -12.98 -4.38
N GLY A 81 -4.09 -12.35 -5.52
CA GLY A 81 -3.73 -10.94 -5.59
C GLY A 81 -2.30 -10.61 -5.13
N ARG A 82 -1.47 -11.60 -4.77
CA ARG A 82 -0.03 -11.40 -4.52
C ARG A 82 0.72 -11.42 -5.84
N VAL A 83 1.48 -10.36 -6.09
CA VAL A 83 2.37 -10.26 -7.24
C VAL A 83 3.80 -10.38 -6.73
N GLU A 84 4.44 -11.53 -6.96
CA GLU A 84 5.73 -11.86 -6.33
C GLU A 84 6.83 -10.83 -6.59
N TYR A 85 6.93 -10.32 -7.82
CA TYR A 85 7.96 -9.31 -8.13
C TYR A 85 7.72 -7.99 -7.40
N VAL A 86 6.46 -7.59 -7.18
CA VAL A 86 6.13 -6.36 -6.43
C VAL A 86 6.51 -6.53 -4.96
N ALA A 87 6.20 -7.67 -4.35
CA ALA A 87 6.61 -7.95 -2.97
C ALA A 87 8.13 -7.90 -2.82
N ARG A 88 8.87 -8.48 -3.78
CA ARG A 88 10.34 -8.46 -3.81
C ARG A 88 10.91 -7.06 -3.98
N ASP A 89 10.39 -6.26 -4.91
CA ASP A 89 10.86 -4.89 -5.12
C ASP A 89 10.61 -4.01 -3.88
N LEU A 90 9.47 -4.19 -3.23
CA LEU A 90 9.16 -3.51 -1.98
C LEU A 90 10.06 -3.97 -0.82
N GLN A 91 10.43 -5.26 -0.77
CA GLN A 91 11.41 -5.78 0.19
C GLN A 91 12.77 -5.10 -0.02
N VAL A 92 13.25 -5.03 -1.26
CA VAL A 92 14.53 -4.38 -1.59
C VAL A 92 14.51 -2.90 -1.19
N HIS A 93 13.41 -2.20 -1.46
CA HIS A 93 13.26 -0.81 -1.03
C HIS A 93 13.26 -0.68 0.49
N PHE A 94 12.51 -1.53 1.19
CA PHE A 94 12.44 -1.53 2.64
C PHE A 94 13.82 -1.78 3.26
N ASP A 95 14.54 -2.81 2.80
CA ASP A 95 15.88 -3.15 3.28
C ASP A 95 16.90 -2.03 3.05
N ALA A 96 16.73 -1.24 2.00
CA ALA A 96 17.60 -0.08 1.73
C ALA A 96 17.33 1.12 2.67
N HIS A 97 16.18 1.17 3.34
CA HIS A 97 15.74 2.32 4.15
C HIS A 97 15.44 1.95 5.61
N VAL A 98 15.66 0.70 6.03
CA VAL A 98 15.59 0.33 7.45
C VAL A 98 16.74 0.94 8.24
N THR A 99 16.44 1.41 9.44
CA THR A 99 17.40 2.02 10.36
C THR A 99 17.03 1.74 11.81
N SER A 100 18.05 1.64 12.66
CA SER A 100 17.90 1.54 14.11
C SER A 100 17.64 2.91 14.77
N ASP A 101 17.96 4.02 14.09
CA ASP A 101 17.66 5.35 14.58
C ASP A 101 16.22 5.73 14.25
N ALA A 102 15.37 5.81 15.27
CA ALA A 102 13.97 6.20 15.16
C ALA A 102 13.72 7.69 15.49
N SER A 103 14.77 8.49 15.65
CA SER A 103 14.65 9.90 16.05
C SER A 103 13.90 10.72 14.99
N GLY A 104 12.89 11.47 15.44
CA GLY A 104 12.07 12.32 14.56
C GLY A 104 11.12 11.56 13.63
N MET A 105 10.87 10.27 13.88
CA MET A 105 9.96 9.44 13.08
C MET A 105 8.56 9.35 13.69
N GLU A 106 7.55 9.17 12.83
CA GLU A 106 6.15 9.03 13.21
C GLU A 106 5.75 7.55 13.35
N GLY A 107 4.80 7.25 14.25
CA GLY A 107 4.28 5.89 14.43
C GLY A 107 3.44 5.44 13.24
N ALA A 108 3.68 4.23 12.75
CA ALA A 108 2.95 3.65 11.64
C ALA A 108 2.85 2.13 11.76
N ARG A 109 1.86 1.57 11.09
CA ARG A 109 1.71 0.13 10.87
C ARG A 109 2.01 -0.20 9.42
N LEU A 110 2.86 -1.20 9.24
CA LEU A 110 3.04 -1.83 7.94
C LEU A 110 1.93 -2.86 7.77
N VAL A 111 1.12 -2.74 6.74
CA VAL A 111 -0.03 -3.61 6.50
C VAL A 111 0.01 -4.20 5.10
N TRP A 112 -0.48 -5.42 4.97
CA TRP A 112 -0.86 -6.00 3.70
C TRP A 112 -2.33 -5.67 3.46
N ARG A 113 -2.59 -4.72 2.55
CA ARG A 113 -3.95 -4.32 2.19
C ARG A 113 -4.46 -5.17 1.03
N THR A 114 -5.64 -5.73 1.20
CA THR A 114 -6.39 -6.44 0.17
C THR A 114 -7.63 -5.64 -0.20
N TRP A 115 -7.86 -5.47 -1.49
CA TRP A 115 -9.09 -4.92 -2.04
C TRP A 115 -9.87 -6.04 -2.70
N LYS A 116 -11.11 -6.26 -2.25
CA LYS A 116 -12.05 -7.18 -2.87
C LYS A 116 -13.07 -6.37 -3.67
N LEU A 117 -13.12 -6.64 -4.96
CA LEU A 117 -14.12 -6.11 -5.87
C LEU A 117 -15.35 -7.02 -5.77
N GLU A 118 -16.51 -6.41 -5.54
CA GLU A 118 -17.78 -7.14 -5.55
C GLU A 118 -18.45 -6.99 -6.92
N ASP A 119 -19.33 -7.94 -7.26
CA ASP A 119 -20.13 -7.89 -8.50
C ASP A 119 -21.01 -6.63 -8.61
N ARG A 120 -21.32 -6.00 -7.48
CA ARG A 120 -22.12 -4.78 -7.44
C ARG A 120 -21.22 -3.54 -7.51
N PRO A 121 -21.60 -2.52 -8.31
CA PRO A 121 -20.88 -1.26 -8.34
C PRO A 121 -20.80 -0.61 -6.95
N GLY A 122 -19.58 -0.36 -6.47
CA GLY A 122 -19.33 0.22 -5.16
C GLY A 122 -17.83 0.37 -4.88
N PRO A 123 -17.47 1.05 -3.77
CA PRO A 123 -16.09 1.01 -3.30
C PRO A 123 -15.71 -0.43 -2.95
N PRO A 124 -14.47 -0.88 -3.23
CA PRO A 124 -14.05 -2.22 -2.88
C PRO A 124 -14.04 -2.40 -1.36
N ALA A 125 -14.31 -3.63 -0.91
CA ALA A 125 -14.07 -3.99 0.47
C ALA A 125 -12.56 -4.02 0.73
N ILE A 126 -12.13 -3.40 1.82
CA ILE A 126 -10.73 -3.30 2.23
C ILE A 126 -10.51 -4.22 3.43
N ASP A 127 -9.45 -5.02 3.36
CA ASP A 127 -8.98 -5.88 4.45
C ASP A 127 -7.49 -5.62 4.70
N ASP A 128 -7.16 -5.17 5.91
CA ASP A 128 -5.80 -4.82 6.31
C ASP A 128 -5.27 -5.87 7.29
N CYS A 129 -4.26 -6.61 6.86
CA CYS A 129 -3.53 -7.53 7.71
C CYS A 129 -2.24 -6.87 8.18
N GLU A 130 -2.09 -6.69 9.49
CA GLU A 130 -0.90 -6.04 10.07
C GLU A 130 0.34 -6.94 9.96
N ILE A 131 1.41 -6.40 9.41
CA ILE A 131 2.71 -7.07 9.24
C ILE A 131 3.62 -6.74 10.42
N ALA A 132 3.72 -5.46 10.75
CA ALA A 132 4.57 -4.96 11.82
C ALA A 132 4.16 -3.55 12.26
N VAL A 133 4.47 -3.22 13.52
CA VAL A 133 4.44 -1.84 14.02
C VAL A 133 5.81 -1.23 13.82
N CYS A 134 5.84 -0.06 13.21
CA CYS A 134 7.04 0.64 12.80
C CYS A 134 6.99 2.12 13.19
N ARG A 135 8.14 2.76 13.09
CA ARG A 135 8.27 4.21 12.97
C ARG A 135 8.80 4.53 11.59
N VAL A 136 8.29 5.59 10.98
CA VAL A 136 8.62 5.95 9.60
C VAL A 136 8.97 7.43 9.46
N ARG A 137 9.71 7.76 8.41
CA ARG A 137 9.96 9.15 7.99
C ARG A 137 9.47 9.32 6.56
N ARG A 138 8.50 10.20 6.35
CA ARG A 138 8.04 10.56 5.00
C ARG A 138 9.17 11.21 4.20
N ARG A 139 9.19 10.91 2.91
CA ARG A 139 9.97 11.64 1.92
C ARG A 139 9.41 13.06 1.78
N ALA A 140 10.28 14.06 1.77
CA ALA A 140 9.87 15.42 1.45
C ALA A 140 9.36 15.48 -0.01
N PRO A 141 8.26 16.20 -0.28
CA PRO A 141 7.67 16.29 -1.61
C PRO A 141 8.60 16.95 -2.64
#